data_AF-A0A7S8C3Y1-F1
#
_entry.id   AF-A0A7S8C3Y1-F1
#
_cell.length_a   1.000
_cell.length_b   1.000
_cell.length_c   1.000
_cell.angle_alpha   90.00
_cell.angle_beta   90.00
_cell.angle_gamma   90.00
#
_symmetry.space_group_name_H-M   'P 1'
#
loop_
_entity.id
_entity.type
_entity.pdbx_description
1 polymer ?
#
loop_
_entity_poly.entity_id
_entity_poly.type
_entity_poly.pdbx_seq_one_letter_code
_entity_poly.pdbx_strand_id
1 'polypeptide(L)'
;MARACIDDGAEVILVGCGYYGPILRTAGYTEIPGTGVPVVDCSAVALKQAECMADLALTTGLVKSERCYFRPPPRDALDTVRQSLGIAGSGSRRKEAGA
;
A
#
# COMPACT_ATOMS: atom_id res chain seq x y z
N MET A 1 3.99 -11.48 -21.45
CA MET A 1 3.60 -12.00 -20.13
C MET A 1 2.09 -11.86 -19.90
N ALA A 2 1.52 -10.63 -19.90
CA ALA A 2 0.07 -10.44 -19.65
C ALA A 2 -0.85 -11.30 -20.56
N ARG A 3 -0.56 -11.40 -21.86
CA ARG A 3 -1.33 -12.26 -22.79
C ARG A 3 -1.28 -13.74 -22.44
N ALA A 4 -0.13 -14.28 -22.07
CA ALA A 4 -0.02 -15.67 -21.64
C ALA A 4 -0.86 -15.92 -20.37
N CYS A 5 -0.88 -14.97 -19.42
CA CYS A 5 -1.75 -15.08 -18.24
C CYS A 5 -3.23 -15.07 -18.62
N ILE A 6 -3.63 -14.31 -19.65
CA ILE A 6 -5.00 -14.32 -20.17
C ILE A 6 -5.32 -15.67 -20.81
N ASP A 7 -4.39 -16.22 -21.60
CA ASP A 7 -4.52 -17.55 -22.20
C ASP A 7 -4.65 -18.64 -21.10
N ASP A 8 -4.00 -18.45 -19.95
CA ASP A 8 -4.12 -19.29 -18.76
C ASP A 8 -5.42 -19.05 -17.94
N GLY A 9 -6.27 -18.10 -18.36
CA GLY A 9 -7.58 -17.83 -17.76
C GLY A 9 -7.66 -16.58 -16.87
N ALA A 10 -6.68 -15.67 -16.91
CA ALA A 10 -6.76 -14.42 -16.17
C ALA A 10 -7.79 -13.45 -16.77
N GLU A 11 -8.81 -13.10 -15.99
CA GLU A 11 -9.85 -12.12 -16.37
C GLU A 11 -9.50 -10.68 -15.94
N VAL A 12 -8.41 -10.50 -15.18
CA VAL A 12 -7.90 -9.20 -14.71
C VAL A 12 -6.37 -9.27 -14.62
N ILE A 13 -5.67 -8.21 -15.01
CA ILE A 13 -4.22 -8.08 -14.84
C ILE A 13 -3.89 -7.03 -13.76
N LEU A 14 -3.24 -7.45 -12.69
CA LEU A 14 -2.76 -6.55 -11.63
C LEU A 14 -1.32 -6.11 -11.90
N VAL A 15 -1.09 -4.80 -11.99
CA VAL A 15 0.27 -4.26 -12.02
C VAL A 15 0.81 -4.22 -10.60
N GLY A 16 1.52 -5.27 -10.17
CA GLY A 16 2.00 -5.45 -8.79
C GLY A 16 3.17 -4.54 -8.35
N CYS A 17 3.55 -3.54 -9.15
CA CYS A 17 4.62 -2.60 -8.81
C CYS A 17 4.03 -1.24 -8.45
N GLY A 18 4.41 -0.70 -7.28
CA GLY A 18 3.89 0.56 -6.77
C GLY A 18 4.14 1.78 -7.67
N TYR A 19 5.12 1.71 -8.58
CA TYR A 19 5.45 2.79 -9.52
C TYR A 19 4.77 2.62 -10.89
N TYR A 20 4.76 1.41 -11.44
CA TYR A 20 4.23 1.19 -12.79
C TYR A 20 2.70 1.29 -12.87
N GLY A 21 1.97 0.92 -11.81
CA GLY A 21 0.51 1.00 -11.78
C GLY A 21 -0.01 2.41 -12.11
N PRO A 22 0.42 3.46 -11.37
CA PRO A 22 -0.01 4.83 -11.63
C PRO A 22 0.42 5.38 -12.99
N ILE A 23 1.61 5.03 -13.46
CA ILE A 23 2.15 5.51 -14.75
C ILE A 23 1.34 4.97 -15.91
N LEU A 24 1.12 3.65 -15.93
CA LEU A 24 0.34 2.99 -16.96
C LEU A 24 -1.09 3.52 -16.97
N ARG A 25 -1.70 3.66 -15.78
CA ARG A 25 -3.05 4.21 -15.65
C ARG A 25 -3.14 5.65 -16.16
N THR A 26 -2.18 6.50 -15.82
CA THR A 26 -2.13 7.90 -16.28
C THR A 26 -1.93 7.99 -17.80
N ALA A 27 -1.21 7.03 -18.39
CA ALA A 27 -1.04 6.89 -19.84
C ALA A 27 -2.29 6.29 -20.54
N GLY A 28 -3.39 6.04 -19.82
CA GLY A 28 -4.62 5.46 -20.37
C GLY A 28 -4.56 3.94 -20.60
N TYR A 29 -3.53 3.26 -20.09
CA TYR A 29 -3.40 1.81 -20.17
C TYR A 29 -4.26 1.14 -19.09
N THR A 30 -5.57 1.06 -19.35
CA THR A 30 -6.56 0.49 -18.43
C THR A 30 -7.01 -0.92 -18.82
N GLU A 31 -6.51 -1.45 -19.94
CA GLU A 31 -6.86 -2.74 -20.50
C GLU A 31 -5.65 -3.33 -21.25
N ILE A 32 -5.53 -4.65 -21.30
CA ILE A 32 -4.61 -5.30 -22.24
C ILE A 32 -5.16 -5.13 -23.66
N PRO A 33 -4.44 -4.46 -24.58
CA PRO A 33 -5.00 -4.04 -25.86
C PRO A 33 -5.62 -5.18 -26.68
N GLY A 34 -6.88 -5.02 -27.07
CA GLY A 34 -7.62 -5.94 -27.93
C GLY A 34 -8.04 -7.23 -27.24
N THR A 35 -8.17 -7.22 -25.91
CA THR A 35 -8.59 -8.41 -25.15
C THR A 35 -9.80 -8.18 -24.26
N GLY A 36 -10.16 -6.92 -23.96
CA GLY A 36 -11.20 -6.59 -22.99
C GLY A 36 -10.77 -6.78 -21.53
N VAL A 37 -9.58 -7.34 -21.27
CA VAL A 37 -9.12 -7.67 -19.92
C VAL A 37 -8.59 -6.42 -19.21
N PRO A 38 -9.22 -5.97 -18.11
CA PRO A 38 -8.84 -4.76 -17.43
C PRO A 38 -7.49 -4.87 -16.73
N VAL A 39 -6.81 -3.72 -16.63
CA VAL A 39 -5.54 -3.56 -15.92
C VAL A 39 -5.77 -2.74 -14.65
N VAL A 40 -5.38 -3.31 -13.52
CA VAL A 40 -5.57 -2.72 -12.19
C VAL A 40 -4.26 -2.10 -11.69
N ASP A 41 -4.35 -0.85 -11.26
CA ASP A 41 -3.31 -0.15 -10.51
C ASP A 41 -3.37 -0.55 -9.04
N CYS A 42 -2.37 -1.32 -8.57
CA CYS A 42 -2.32 -1.80 -7.19
C CYS A 42 -2.16 -0.65 -6.17
N SER A 43 -1.54 0.46 -6.56
CA SER A 43 -1.30 1.60 -5.66
C SER A 43 -2.61 2.31 -5.31
N ALA A 44 -3.49 2.50 -6.30
CA ALA A 44 -4.82 3.05 -6.08
C ALA A 44 -5.67 2.16 -5.15
N VAL A 45 -5.61 0.84 -5.34
CA VAL A 45 -6.29 -0.14 -4.47
C VAL A 45 -5.74 -0.07 -3.05
N ALA A 46 -4.42 -0.05 -2.89
CA ALA A 46 -3.77 0.04 -1.58
C ALA A 46 -4.12 1.35 -0.84
N LEU A 47 -4.21 2.47 -1.55
CA LEU A 47 -4.61 3.75 -0.96
C LEU A 47 -6.04 3.69 -0.42
N LYS A 48 -6.99 3.14 -1.18
CA LYS A 48 -8.37 2.96 -0.71
C LYS A 48 -8.44 2.00 0.47
N GLN A 49 -7.65 0.94 0.47
CA GLN A 49 -7.56 0.05 1.62
C GLN A 49 -7.02 0.78 2.86
N ALA A 50 -6.04 1.67 2.70
CA ALA A 50 -5.50 2.48 3.78
C ALA A 50 -6.53 3.46 4.36
N GLU A 51 -7.34 4.10 3.51
CA GLU A 51 -8.47 4.93 3.94
C GLU A 51 -9.48 4.11 4.75
N CYS A 52 -9.88 2.93 4.27
CA CYS A 52 -10.77 2.05 5.03
C CYS A 52 -10.18 1.65 6.40
N MET A 53 -8.87 1.37 6.46
CA MET A 53 -8.20 1.06 7.72
C MET A 53 -8.16 2.27 8.67
N ALA A 54 -7.96 3.48 8.14
CA ALA A 54 -8.00 4.71 8.93
C ALA A 54 -9.40 4.95 9.50
N ASP A 55 -10.45 4.79 8.67
CA ASP A 55 -11.83 4.93 9.09
C ASP A 55 -12.19 3.91 10.18
N LEU A 56 -11.79 2.65 10.02
CA LEU A 56 -11.97 1.62 11.05
C LEU A 56 -11.29 2.00 12.37
N ALA A 57 -10.05 2.51 12.32
CA ALA A 57 -9.34 2.96 13.51
C ALA A 57 -10.05 4.12 14.22
N LEU A 58 -10.54 5.10 13.45
CA LEU A 58 -11.20 6.29 14.00
C LEU A 58 -12.59 5.98 14.56
N THR A 59 -13.32 5.05 13.95
CA THR A 59 -14.72 4.75 14.30
C THR A 59 -14.85 3.62 15.34
N THR A 60 -13.91 2.68 15.37
CA THR A 60 -14.00 1.49 16.24
C THR A 60 -12.83 1.36 17.21
N GLY A 61 -11.74 2.13 17.03
CA GLY A 61 -10.50 1.96 17.78
C GLY A 61 -9.65 0.75 17.34
N LEU A 62 -10.09 -0.02 16.34
CA LEU A 62 -9.36 -1.19 15.86
C LEU A 62 -8.13 -0.78 15.04
N VAL A 63 -6.94 -1.21 15.47
CA VAL A 63 -5.65 -0.96 14.81
C VAL A 63 -4.87 -2.25 14.62
N LYS A 64 -3.81 -2.21 13.81
CA LYS A 64 -2.88 -3.34 13.65
C LYS A 64 -2.36 -3.79 15.03
N SER A 65 -2.44 -5.08 15.32
CA SER A 65 -1.85 -5.68 16.52
C SER A 65 -0.35 -5.36 16.62
N GLU A 66 0.15 -5.14 17.83
CA GLU A 66 1.59 -5.03 18.12
C GLU A 66 2.09 -6.23 18.94
N ARG A 67 1.39 -7.37 18.89
CA ARG A 67 1.79 -8.59 19.59
C ARG A 67 2.49 -9.56 18.64
N CYS A 68 3.46 -10.32 19.18
CA CYS A 68 4.19 -11.37 18.48
C CYS A 68 4.72 -10.92 17.11
N TYR A 69 4.32 -11.58 16.02
CA TYR A 69 4.79 -11.33 14.66
C TYR A 69 4.45 -9.94 14.10
N PHE A 70 3.45 -9.26 14.66
CA PHE A 70 3.04 -7.94 14.18
C PHE A 70 3.71 -6.77 14.91
N ARG A 71 4.68 -7.05 15.79
CA ARG A 71 5.49 -5.99 16.43
C ARG A 71 6.22 -5.16 15.36
N PRO A 72 6.26 -3.83 15.51
CA PRO A 72 7.08 -3.01 14.63
C PRO A 72 8.57 -3.31 14.86
N PRO A 73 9.44 -2.99 13.88
CA PRO A 73 10.88 -2.97 14.11
C PRO A 73 11.28 -2.01 15.25
N PRO A 74 12.48 -2.17 15.83
CA PRO A 74 13.04 -1.24 16.79
C PRO A 74 13.01 0.22 16.30
N ARG A 75 12.69 1.16 17.20
CA ARG A 75 12.47 2.58 16.83
C ARG A 75 13.73 3.25 16.29
N ASP A 76 14.88 2.94 16.87
CA ASP A 76 16.19 3.39 16.42
C ASP A 76 16.46 3.00 14.96
N ALA A 77 16.19 1.74 14.59
CA ALA A 77 16.33 1.27 13.22
C ALA A 77 15.40 2.05 12.25
N LEU A 78 14.16 2.32 12.65
CA LEU A 78 13.23 3.11 11.84
C LEU A 78 13.69 4.56 11.69
N ASP A 79 14.21 5.17 12.76
CA ASP A 79 14.64 6.56 12.76
C ASP A 79 15.90 6.76 11.91
N THR A 80 16.85 5.82 11.94
CA THR A 80 18.01 5.82 11.03
C THR A 80 17.58 5.79 9.56
N VAL A 81 16.64 4.91 9.19
CA VAL A 81 16.16 4.81 7.81
C VAL A 81 15.42 6.07 7.37
N ARG A 82 14.59 6.66 8.25
CA ARG A 82 13.89 7.93 7.96
C ARG A 82 14.88 9.07 7.71
N GLN A 83 15.93 9.15 8.53
CA GLN A 83 16.99 10.14 8.36
C GLN A 83 17.73 9.94 7.03
N SER A 84 18.11 8.70 6.69
CA SER A 84 18.82 8.43 5.43
C SER A 84 17.97 8.71 4.18
N LEU A 85 16.65 8.53 4.28
CA LEU A 85 15.71 8.80 3.18
C LEU A 85 15.24 10.26 3.15
N GLY A 86 15.67 11.11 4.09
CA GLY A 86 15.22 12.50 4.18
C GLY A 86 13.75 12.67 4.57
N ILE A 87 13.09 11.61 5.07
CA ILE A 87 11.67 11.60 5.47
C ILE A 87 11.53 12.08 6.93
N ALA A 88 12.32 13.07 7.33
CA ALA A 88 12.35 13.58 8.70
C ALA A 88 11.08 14.40 9.00
N GLY A 89 10.03 13.72 9.45
CA GLY A 89 8.89 14.33 10.12
C GLY A 89 9.19 14.53 11.61
N SER A 90 9.19 15.78 12.06
CA SER A 90 9.08 16.14 13.47
C SER A 90 7.89 15.42 14.14
N GLY A 91 8.09 14.83 15.32
CA GLY A 91 6.97 14.19 16.00
C GLY A 91 7.28 13.34 17.22
N SER A 92 7.94 13.90 18.23
CA SER A 92 7.58 13.54 19.60
C SER A 92 6.08 13.82 19.78
N ARG A 93 5.26 12.79 20.00
CA ARG A 93 4.00 12.88 20.76
C ARG A 93 3.39 11.50 21.02
N ARG A 94 3.81 10.90 22.14
CA ARG A 94 2.99 10.34 23.22
C ARG A 94 3.95 9.95 24.34
N LYS A 95 4.39 10.94 25.12
CA LYS A 95 4.66 10.71 26.54
C LYS A 95 3.31 10.84 27.25
N GLU A 96 3.02 9.84 28.09
CA GLU A 96 2.09 9.84 29.23
C GLU A 96 0.58 9.81 28.98
N ALA A 97 0.03 8.60 29.16
CA ALA A 97 -0.96 8.31 30.21
C ALA A 97 -0.64 6.88 30.68
N GLY A 98 -0.32 6.54 31.92
CA GLY A 98 -0.32 7.20 33.22
C GLY A 98 -0.39 6.05 34.24
N ALA A 99 0.38 6.18 35.33
CA ALA A 99 0.48 5.30 36.51
C ALA A 99 1.12 3.90 36.33
#